data_AF-A0A3N5ZK66-F1
#
_entry.id   AF-A0A3N5ZK66-F1
#
_cell.length_a   1.000
_cell.length_b   1.000
_cell.length_c   1.000
_cell.angle_alpha   90.00
_cell.angle_beta   90.00
_cell.angle_gamma   90.00
#
_symmetry.space_group_name_H-M   'P 1'
#
loop_
_entity.id
_entity.type
_entity.pdbx_description
1 polymer ?
#
loop_
_entity_poly.entity_id
_entity_poly.type
_entity_poly.pdbx_seq_one_letter_code
_entity_poly.pdbx_strand_id
1 'polypeptide(L)'
;MLAEAFRHCGRTRVCQTDLCTNYEHKHQPLSAADPAQGLLRMSIEVAQTLFGALASEGVVMSEPVVKTLLVRYTRAGQDAVAAYEADAAVNGLAYNRHDEETMVAVFARGLAAAATRHLSDPLSVPAFPSWSRVVAAVPGVLDMLRQAVEEDSSMTVAA
;
A
#
# COMPACT_ATOMS: atom_id res chain seq x y z
N MET A 1 4.73 -4.00 -3.44
CA MET A 1 4.12 -4.25 -4.77
C MET A 1 4.83 -3.50 -5.89
N LEU A 2 4.96 -2.17 -5.85
CA LEU A 2 5.61 -1.44 -6.96
C LEU A 2 7.14 -1.34 -6.85
N ALA A 3 7.68 -1.14 -5.64
CA ALA A 3 9.13 -1.04 -5.42
C ALA A 3 9.88 -2.31 -5.89
N GLU A 4 9.32 -3.49 -5.60
CA GLU A 4 9.87 -4.79 -6.04
C GLU A 4 9.79 -4.96 -7.56
N ALA A 5 8.68 -4.53 -8.18
CA ALA A 5 8.55 -4.54 -9.63
C ALA A 5 9.61 -3.65 -10.29
N PHE A 6 9.91 -2.48 -9.73
CA PHE A 6 10.99 -1.62 -10.22
C PHE A 6 12.40 -2.16 -9.93
N ARG A 7 12.58 -3.02 -8.93
CA ARG A 7 13.85 -3.72 -8.69
C ARG A 7 14.13 -4.79 -9.75
N HIS A 8 13.10 -5.53 -10.16
CA HIS A 8 13.26 -6.62 -11.13
C HIS A 8 13.05 -6.19 -12.59
N CYS A 9 12.26 -5.14 -12.83
CA CYS A 9 11.98 -4.60 -14.14
C CYS A 9 12.59 -3.20 -14.27
N GLY A 10 13.45 -3.02 -15.27
CA GLY A 10 13.96 -1.69 -15.62
C GLY A 10 12.80 -0.73 -15.89
N ARG A 11 12.93 0.53 -15.45
CA ARG A 11 11.83 1.50 -15.45
C ARG A 11 11.17 1.72 -16.82
N THR A 12 11.92 1.57 -17.92
CA THR A 12 11.42 1.62 -19.30
C THR A 12 10.54 0.44 -19.70
N ARG A 13 10.51 -0.62 -18.89
CA ARG A 13 9.69 -1.83 -19.07
C ARG A 13 8.45 -1.84 -18.18
N VAL A 14 8.16 -0.72 -17.53
CA VAL A 14 6.94 -0.52 -16.73
C VAL A 14 6.14 0.60 -17.41
N CYS A 15 4.87 0.35 -17.66
CA CYS A 15 3.93 1.35 -18.13
C CYS A 15 2.68 1.35 -17.25
N GLN A 16 2.00 2.49 -17.19
CA GLN A 16 0.68 2.63 -16.63
C GLN A 16 -0.25 2.91 -17.82
N THR A 17 -1.33 2.13 -17.93
CA THR A 17 -2.40 2.35 -18.90
C THR A 17 -3.64 2.77 -18.14
N ASP A 18 -4.50 3.57 -18.79
CA ASP A 18 -5.81 3.85 -18.22
C ASP A 18 -6.64 2.57 -18.13
N LEU A 19 -7.48 2.55 -17.10
CA LEU A 19 -8.52 1.54 -16.96
C LEU A 19 -9.73 1.91 -17.82
N CYS A 20 -10.75 1.06 -17.79
CA CYS A 20 -12.04 1.33 -18.40
C CYS A 20 -12.79 2.46 -17.67
N THR A 21 -13.64 3.18 -18.40
CA THR A 21 -14.41 4.33 -17.90
C THR A 21 -15.39 4.00 -16.79
N ASN A 22 -15.68 2.72 -16.57
CA ASN A 22 -16.65 2.21 -15.60
C ASN A 22 -15.99 1.51 -14.40
N TYR A 23 -14.72 1.81 -14.10
CA TYR A 23 -14.08 1.24 -12.91
C TYR A 23 -14.79 1.70 -11.63
N GLU A 24 -15.44 0.76 -10.96
CA GLU A 24 -16.12 1.01 -9.69
C GLU A 24 -15.10 0.95 -8.54
N HIS A 25 -14.79 2.12 -7.97
CA HIS A 25 -13.91 2.20 -6.82
C HIS A 25 -14.62 1.65 -5.58
N LYS A 26 -14.07 0.58 -4.99
CA LYS A 26 -14.57 0.07 -3.70
C LYS A 26 -14.19 1.03 -2.57
N HIS A 27 -15.16 1.82 -2.12
CA HIS A 27 -15.00 2.66 -0.94
C HIS A 27 -14.79 1.81 0.30
N GLN A 28 -13.69 2.05 1.00
CA GLN A 28 -13.40 1.44 2.29
C GLN A 28 -13.65 2.46 3.40
N PRO A 29 -14.24 2.05 4.54
CA PRO A 29 -14.38 2.94 5.69
C PRO A 29 -13.01 3.29 6.27
N LEU A 30 -12.93 4.42 6.97
CA LEU A 30 -11.71 4.83 7.68
C LEU A 30 -11.30 3.81 8.75
N SER A 31 -12.28 3.21 9.43
CA SER A 31 -12.09 2.26 10.54
C SER A 31 -11.17 2.80 11.65
N ALA A 32 -11.41 4.06 12.06
CA ALA A 32 -10.57 4.78 13.02
C ALA A 32 -10.33 4.07 14.37
N ALA A 33 -11.28 3.22 14.78
CA ALA A 33 -11.27 2.48 16.05
C ALA A 33 -10.75 1.04 15.92
N ASP A 34 -10.71 0.47 14.70
CA ASP A 34 -10.29 -0.91 14.47
C ASP A 34 -9.11 -0.95 13.49
N PRO A 35 -7.87 -1.15 13.97
CA PRO A 35 -6.69 -1.21 13.12
C PRO A 35 -6.61 -2.47 12.25
N ALA A 36 -7.52 -3.43 12.40
CA ALA A 36 -7.61 -4.63 11.57
C ALA A 36 -8.54 -4.47 10.37
N GLN A 37 -9.14 -3.29 10.16
CA GLN A 37 -10.10 -3.06 9.07
C GLN A 37 -9.87 -1.72 8.36
N GLY A 38 -10.50 -1.61 7.18
CA GLY A 38 -10.61 -0.36 6.43
C GLY A 38 -9.27 0.30 6.07
N LEU A 39 -9.33 1.62 5.89
CA LEU A 39 -8.17 2.42 5.49
C LEU A 39 -7.10 2.47 6.56
N LEU A 40 -7.46 2.41 7.86
CA LEU A 40 -6.46 2.33 8.93
C LEU A 40 -5.58 1.09 8.78
N ARG A 41 -6.16 -0.11 8.58
CA ARG A 41 -5.37 -1.33 8.34
C ARG A 41 -4.45 -1.14 7.13
N MET A 42 -5.01 -0.68 6.02
CA MET A 42 -4.24 -0.50 4.78
C MET A 42 -3.07 0.47 4.97
N SER A 43 -3.27 1.57 5.69
CA SER A 43 -2.19 2.54 5.98
C SER A 43 -1.05 1.91 6.77
N ILE A 44 -1.37 1.02 7.72
CA ILE A 44 -0.40 0.28 8.53
C ILE A 44 0.39 -0.69 7.64
N GLU A 45 -0.30 -1.48 6.81
CA GLU A 45 0.33 -2.44 5.89
C GLU A 45 1.27 -1.76 4.88
N VAL A 46 0.84 -0.61 4.33
CA VAL A 46 1.66 0.21 3.43
C VAL A 46 2.90 0.74 4.15
N ALA A 47 2.74 1.31 5.35
CA ALA A 47 3.86 1.82 6.13
C ALA A 47 4.87 0.72 6.49
N GLN A 48 4.39 -0.45 6.93
CA GLN A 48 5.23 -1.62 7.21
C GLN A 48 6.03 -2.05 5.97
N THR A 49 5.37 -2.10 4.81
CA THR A 49 6.01 -2.41 3.53
C THR A 49 7.10 -1.40 3.17
N LEU A 50 6.82 -0.10 3.37
CA LEU A 50 7.79 0.96 3.09
C LEU A 50 9.00 0.89 4.03
N PHE A 51 8.78 0.65 5.32
CA PHE A 51 9.88 0.50 6.28
C PHE A 51 10.74 -0.73 5.98
N GLY A 52 10.12 -1.87 5.67
CA GLY A 52 10.85 -3.06 5.23
C GLY A 52 11.67 -2.82 3.95
N ALA A 53 11.10 -2.09 2.97
CA ALA A 53 11.81 -1.73 1.75
C ALA A 53 13.01 -0.81 2.05
N LEU A 54 12.83 0.25 2.86
CA LEU A 54 13.91 1.15 3.24
C LEU A 54 15.03 0.41 3.99
N ALA A 55 14.67 -0.46 4.94
CA ALA A 55 15.63 -1.28 5.67
C ALA A 55 16.42 -2.23 4.73
N SER A 56 15.75 -2.81 3.73
CA SER A 56 16.42 -3.66 2.72
C SER A 56 17.42 -2.90 1.85
N GLU A 57 17.23 -1.59 1.67
CA GLU A 57 18.17 -0.68 0.99
C GLU A 57 19.24 -0.10 1.95
N GLY A 58 19.29 -0.58 3.20
CA GLY A 58 20.30 -0.17 4.19
C GLY A 58 19.95 1.09 4.98
N VAL A 59 18.71 1.60 4.89
CA VAL A 59 18.28 2.75 5.68
C VAL A 59 18.08 2.35 7.15
N VAL A 60 18.75 3.04 8.05
CA VAL A 60 18.65 2.80 9.50
C VAL A 60 17.39 3.47 10.06
N MET A 61 16.38 2.66 10.36
CA MET A 61 15.15 3.08 11.03
C MET A 61 15.35 3.05 12.55
N SER A 62 15.66 4.21 13.15
CA SER A 62 15.80 4.36 14.60
C SER A 62 14.60 5.08 15.21
N GLU A 63 14.42 4.95 16.52
CA GLU A 63 13.32 5.63 17.24
C GLU A 63 13.30 7.16 17.04
N PRO A 64 14.45 7.89 17.07
CA PRO A 64 14.46 9.33 16.77
C PRO A 64 14.04 9.67 15.33
N VAL A 65 14.42 8.83 14.35
CA VAL A 65 14.00 8.98 12.95
C VAL A 65 12.49 8.82 12.84
N VAL A 66 11.91 7.80 13.49
CA VAL A 66 10.46 7.56 13.52
C VAL A 66 9.72 8.74 14.17
N LYS A 67 10.19 9.24 15.31
CA LYS A 67 9.57 10.41 15.97
C LYS A 67 9.58 11.64 15.05
N THR A 68 10.68 11.88 14.37
CA THR A 68 10.81 12.97 13.39
C THR A 68 9.85 12.77 12.20
N LEU A 69 9.75 11.55 11.69
CA LEU A 69 8.86 11.20 10.59
C LEU A 69 7.39 11.46 10.96
N LEU A 70 6.95 11.06 12.16
CA LEU A 70 5.57 11.28 12.62
C LEU A 70 5.22 12.76 12.69
N VAL A 71 6.12 13.60 13.23
CA VAL A 71 5.92 15.05 13.27
C VAL A 71 5.84 15.64 11.86
N ARG A 72 6.73 15.22 10.95
CA ARG A 72 6.70 15.69 9.57
C ARG A 72 5.45 15.24 8.81
N TYR A 73 5.01 14.00 9.02
CA TYR A 73 3.79 13.47 8.42
C TYR A 73 2.58 14.31 8.84
N THR A 74 2.40 14.54 10.13
CA THR A 74 1.27 15.33 10.64
C THR A 74 1.28 16.75 10.07
N ARG A 75 2.44 17.41 10.03
CA ARG A 75 2.56 18.75 9.46
C ARG A 75 2.25 18.77 7.96
N ALA A 76 2.81 17.84 7.19
CA ALA A 76 2.52 17.73 5.77
C ALA A 76 1.03 17.43 5.50
N GLY A 77 0.40 16.61 6.35
CA GLY A 77 -1.04 16.36 6.30
C GLY A 77 -1.87 17.63 6.56
N GLN A 78 -1.52 18.40 7.58
CA GLN A 78 -2.19 19.69 7.88
C GLN A 78 -2.04 20.71 6.74
N ASP A 79 -0.84 20.80 6.16
CA ASP A 79 -0.57 21.66 5.00
C ASP A 79 -1.42 21.22 3.79
N ALA A 80 -1.53 19.90 3.55
CA ALA A 80 -2.35 19.35 2.49
C ALA A 80 -3.85 19.63 2.69
N VAL A 81 -4.37 19.47 3.91
CA VAL A 81 -5.77 19.80 4.25
C VAL A 81 -6.07 21.25 3.92
N ALA A 82 -5.20 22.18 4.33
CA ALA A 82 -5.40 23.60 4.02
C ALA A 82 -5.35 23.89 2.51
N ALA A 83 -4.44 23.25 1.78
CA ALA A 83 -4.33 23.42 0.33
C ALA A 83 -5.58 22.89 -0.40
N TYR A 84 -6.09 21.72 -0.03
CA TYR A 84 -7.26 21.12 -0.66
C TYR A 84 -8.57 21.79 -0.25
N GLU A 85 -8.66 22.38 0.95
CA GLU A 85 -9.77 23.26 1.32
C GLU A 85 -9.84 24.48 0.40
N ALA A 86 -8.69 25.13 0.14
CA ALA A 86 -8.62 26.27 -0.76
C ALA A 86 -8.97 25.87 -2.21
N ASP A 87 -8.47 24.72 -2.68
CA ASP A 87 -8.78 24.19 -4.01
C ASP A 87 -10.28 23.88 -4.16
N ALA A 88 -10.88 23.23 -3.16
CA ALA A 88 -12.31 22.96 -3.14
C ALA A 88 -13.13 24.25 -3.16
N ALA A 89 -12.73 25.28 -2.41
CA ALA A 89 -13.40 26.57 -2.39
C ALA A 89 -13.37 27.28 -3.76
N VAL A 90 -12.23 27.24 -4.46
CA VAL A 90 -12.09 27.81 -5.82
C VAL A 90 -12.99 27.08 -6.82
N ASN A 91 -13.12 25.76 -6.68
CA ASN A 91 -13.93 24.93 -7.58
C ASN A 91 -15.40 24.80 -7.15
N GLY A 92 -15.82 25.45 -6.06
CA GLY A 92 -17.18 25.36 -5.54
C GLY A 92 -17.57 23.96 -5.01
N LEU A 93 -16.58 23.16 -4.61
CA LEU A 93 -16.77 21.82 -4.06
C LEU A 93 -16.98 21.87 -2.54
N ALA A 94 -17.82 20.96 -2.04
CA ALA A 94 -17.96 20.77 -0.60
C ALA A 94 -16.70 20.13 -0.01
N TYR A 95 -16.21 20.67 1.11
CA TYR A 95 -15.01 20.18 1.78
C TYR A 95 -15.27 20.09 3.29
N ASN A 96 -15.07 18.91 3.88
CA ASN A 96 -15.18 18.73 5.32
C ASN A 96 -13.79 18.70 5.97
N ARG A 97 -13.32 19.87 6.39
CA ARG A 97 -12.01 20.02 7.04
C ARG A 97 -11.86 19.12 8.28
N HIS A 98 -12.90 18.98 9.10
CA HIS A 98 -12.82 18.21 10.33
C HIS A 98 -12.61 16.71 10.06
N ASP A 99 -13.32 16.18 9.07
CA ASP A 99 -13.17 14.77 8.67
C ASP A 99 -11.77 14.53 8.09
N GLU A 100 -11.26 15.44 7.28
CA GLU A 100 -9.92 15.38 6.68
C GLU A 100 -8.82 15.43 7.75
N GLU A 101 -8.91 16.35 8.72
CA GLU A 101 -7.99 16.40 9.87
C GLU A 101 -8.07 15.11 10.72
N THR A 102 -9.28 14.56 10.88
CA THR A 102 -9.48 13.28 11.57
C THR A 102 -8.79 12.13 10.82
N MET A 103 -8.87 12.10 9.49
CA MET A 103 -8.16 11.11 8.68
C MET A 103 -6.64 11.21 8.84
N VAL A 104 -6.08 12.43 8.78
CA VAL A 104 -4.64 12.65 9.03
C VAL A 104 -4.23 12.12 10.39
N ALA A 105 -5.01 12.41 11.44
CA ALA A 105 -4.73 11.92 12.78
C ALA A 105 -4.80 10.38 12.88
N VAL A 106 -5.77 9.75 12.22
CA VAL A 106 -5.93 8.29 12.17
C VAL A 106 -4.74 7.64 11.47
N PHE A 107 -4.33 8.16 10.32
CA PHE A 107 -3.18 7.63 9.59
C PHE A 107 -1.85 7.87 10.30
N ALA A 108 -1.70 8.98 11.03
CA ALA A 108 -0.55 9.19 11.90
C ALA A 108 -0.44 8.11 12.98
N ARG A 109 -1.57 7.68 13.57
CA ARG A 109 -1.60 6.52 14.49
C ARG A 109 -1.22 5.22 13.78
N GLY A 110 -1.74 5.01 12.58
CA GLY A 110 -1.38 3.85 11.76
C GLY A 110 0.13 3.78 11.47
N LEU A 111 0.72 4.90 11.08
CA LEU A 111 2.15 5.05 10.83
C LEU A 111 2.98 4.75 12.08
N ALA A 112 2.55 5.26 13.24
CA ALA A 112 3.20 4.98 14.52
C ALA A 112 3.15 3.49 14.87
N ALA A 113 1.99 2.85 14.71
CA ALA A 113 1.83 1.42 14.96
C ALA A 113 2.71 0.56 14.04
N ALA A 114 2.79 0.91 12.75
CA ALA A 114 3.68 0.26 11.80
C ALA A 114 5.16 0.41 12.20
N ALA A 115 5.56 1.60 12.62
CA ALA A 115 6.93 1.88 13.02
C ALA A 115 7.33 1.13 14.30
N THR A 116 6.45 1.10 15.30
CA THR A 116 6.67 0.31 16.52
C THR A 116 6.88 -1.16 16.19
N ARG A 117 6.04 -1.75 15.33
CA ARG A 117 6.19 -3.16 14.92
C ARG A 117 7.50 -3.40 14.17
N HIS A 118 7.87 -2.49 13.28
CA HIS A 118 9.13 -2.61 12.53
C HIS A 118 10.35 -2.51 13.44
N LEU A 119 10.34 -1.61 14.44
CA LEU A 119 11.41 -1.50 15.43
C LEU A 119 11.51 -2.73 16.33
N SER A 120 10.38 -3.38 16.66
CA SER A 120 10.38 -4.60 17.48
C SER A 120 10.78 -5.86 16.70
N ASP A 121 10.31 -5.97 15.46
CA ASP A 121 10.62 -7.09 14.56
C ASP A 121 10.74 -6.58 13.11
N PRO A 122 11.96 -6.23 12.68
CA PRO A 122 12.22 -5.73 11.33
C PRO A 122 11.92 -6.75 10.22
N LEU A 123 11.86 -8.04 10.56
CA LEU A 123 11.64 -9.14 9.62
C LEU A 123 10.18 -9.60 9.57
N SER A 124 9.28 -8.94 10.33
CA SER A 124 7.86 -9.28 10.43
C SER A 124 7.08 -9.14 9.12
N VAL A 125 7.60 -8.41 8.14
CA VAL A 125 6.97 -8.29 6.81
C VAL A 125 7.58 -9.36 5.90
N PRO A 126 6.84 -10.42 5.53
CA PRO A 126 7.38 -11.43 4.64
C PRO A 126 7.76 -10.80 3.30
N ALA A 127 8.93 -11.19 2.79
CA ALA A 127 9.35 -10.83 1.44
C ALA A 127 8.23 -11.19 0.46
N PHE A 128 8.01 -10.34 -0.54
CA PHE A 128 6.96 -10.57 -1.53
C PHE A 128 7.11 -11.99 -2.13
N PRO A 129 5.99 -12.69 -2.35
CA PRO A 129 6.02 -13.99 -2.99
C PRO A 129 6.66 -13.82 -4.37
N SER A 130 7.79 -14.50 -4.56
CA SER A 130 8.55 -14.44 -5.80
C SER A 130 8.25 -15.68 -6.63
N TRP A 131 7.78 -15.50 -7.86
CA TRP A 131 7.61 -16.60 -8.81
C TRP A 131 8.91 -17.35 -9.05
N SER A 132 10.09 -16.70 -8.97
CA SER A 132 11.35 -17.42 -9.06
C SER A 132 11.59 -18.34 -7.86
N ARG A 133 11.19 -17.92 -6.64
CA ARG A 133 11.22 -18.80 -5.45
C ARG A 133 10.21 -19.93 -5.57
N VAL A 134 9.01 -19.67 -6.09
CA VAL A 134 7.97 -20.69 -6.28
C VAL A 134 8.41 -21.71 -7.34
N VAL A 135 8.96 -21.27 -8.48
CA VAL A 135 9.51 -22.16 -9.52
C VAL A 135 10.70 -22.98 -9.00
N ALA A 136 11.55 -22.39 -8.16
CA ALA A 136 12.66 -23.11 -7.55
C ALA A 136 12.20 -24.15 -6.52
N ALA A 137 11.17 -23.83 -5.72
CA ALA A 137 10.63 -24.74 -4.70
C ALA A 137 9.72 -25.82 -5.28
N VAL A 138 9.00 -25.50 -6.37
CA VAL A 138 8.06 -26.38 -7.06
C VAL A 138 8.39 -26.38 -8.56
N PRO A 139 9.37 -27.19 -8.99
CA PRO A 139 9.68 -27.32 -10.42
C PRO A 139 8.45 -27.77 -11.22
N GLY A 140 8.17 -27.12 -12.35
CA GLY A 140 7.01 -27.43 -13.21
C GLY A 140 5.69 -26.71 -12.83
N VAL A 141 5.69 -25.89 -11.78
CA VAL A 141 4.48 -25.16 -11.34
C VAL A 141 3.82 -24.31 -12.43
N LEU A 142 4.60 -23.75 -13.36
CA LEU A 142 4.06 -22.95 -14.47
C LEU A 142 3.30 -23.81 -15.48
N ASP A 143 3.78 -25.03 -15.75
CA ASP A 143 3.07 -25.97 -16.61
C ASP A 143 1.79 -26.47 -15.94
N MET A 144 1.83 -26.73 -14.62
CA MET A 144 0.64 -27.09 -13.83
C MET A 144 -0.42 -25.97 -13.88
N LEU A 145 -0.01 -24.71 -13.74
CA LEU A 145 -0.91 -23.57 -13.84
C LEU A 145 -1.50 -23.42 -15.25
N ARG A 146 -0.68 -23.61 -16.29
CA ARG A 146 -1.17 -23.59 -17.68
C ARG A 146 -2.23 -24.66 -17.88
N GLN A 147 -1.96 -25.89 -17.46
CA GLN A 147 -2.89 -27.00 -17.60
C GLN A 147 -4.21 -26.73 -16.86
N ALA A 148 -4.15 -26.22 -15.62
CA ALA A 148 -5.35 -25.90 -14.84
C ALA A 148 -6.23 -24.84 -15.53
N VAL A 149 -5.62 -23.82 -16.15
CA VAL A 149 -6.34 -22.78 -16.91
C VAL A 149 -6.95 -23.34 -18.20
N GLU A 150 -6.23 -24.23 -18.91
CA GLU A 150 -6.74 -24.90 -20.10
C GLU A 150 -7.95 -25.80 -19.78
N GLU A 151 -7.88 -26.56 -18.68
CA GLU A 151 -8.98 -27.38 -18.18
C GLU A 151 -10.21 -26.53 -17.84
N ASP A 152 -10.05 -25.45 -17.06
CA ASP A 152 -11.15 -24.53 -16.69
C ASP A 152 -11.78 -23.83 -17.90
N SER A 153 -10.96 -23.42 -18.85
CA SER A 153 -11.41 -22.81 -20.11
C SER A 153 -12.20 -23.80 -20.96
N SER A 154 -11.78 -25.07 -21.02
CA SER A 154 -12.48 -26.12 -21.77
C SER A 154 -13.84 -26.48 -21.16
N MET A 155 -13.98 -26.36 -19.83
CA MET A 155 -15.25 -26.57 -19.13
C MET A 155 -16.27 -25.46 -19.39
N THR A 156 -15.81 -24.23 -19.68
CA THR A 156 -16.69 -23.08 -19.93
C THR A 156 -17.26 -23.06 -21.36
N VAL A 157 -16.61 -23.71 -22.33
CA VAL A 157 -17.07 -23.80 -23.73
C VAL A 157 -18.11 -24.94 -23.93
N ALA A 158 -18.29 -25.80 -22.94
CA ALA A 158 -19.19 -26.96 -23.01
C ALA A 158 -20.62 -26.69 -22.45
N ALA A 159 -20.99 -25.43 -22.18
CA ALA A 159 -22.32 -25.00 -21.71
C ALA A 159 -22.92 -23.97 -22.67
#